data_AF-A0A941XFQ0-F1
#
_entry.id   AF-A0A941XFQ0-F1
#
_cell.length_a   1.000
_cell.length_b   1.000
_cell.length_c   1.000
_cell.angle_alpha   90.00
_cell.angle_beta   90.00
_cell.angle_gamma   90.00
#
_symmetry.space_group_name_H-M   'P 1'
#
loop_
_entity.id
_entity.type
_entity.pdbx_description
1 polymer ?
#
loop_
_entity_poly.entity_id
_entity_poly.type
_entity_poly.pdbx_seq_one_letter_code
_entity_poly.pdbx_strand_id
1 'polypeptide(L)'
;MKKFSKIFFYLTAVVLLSWLLPWLLQFAASKPGNDPFTLYSCVTKRFAYIQSSKDNGVKRYDANGTEYTVAQFDSILPTFYYRQLFSKDRLPDTINGKEVTPKIIAHGNFTFKQSARDVNVTKPALNMIMESMPDRIDLENPIEAFRTTDRITFIDMRDNTVNEKKSALFDKVMKQKGFEFPVRTLSGNPTNRKEYDEGYLMVDNNHRVFHVKQTKGLPYVRETGVAPELGIEHVAITEFSNRKTLGLLTDKDNNLYVLNRDYTLHKLPIDKYDPKTNTLTIMGDIFYWTLKISDEKGVTTYAVDADSYAFADSLRYDYPETALDKWSKYIFPFELSFTSYDDQWVKPRVSMGSCWVLILNFVLAALLYFTACKGSTCSRRQKFITTVATMILGIYLFIPLLVCKRA
;
A
#
# COMPACT_ATOMS: atom_id res chain seq x y z
N MET A 1 -26.47 -29.44 29.87
CA MET A 1 -26.89 -28.61 28.71
C MET A 1 -27.09 -27.13 29.03
N LYS A 2 -27.97 -26.73 29.98
CA LYS A 2 -28.26 -25.30 30.27
C LYS A 2 -27.04 -24.45 30.70
N LYS A 3 -26.09 -25.00 31.47
CA LYS A 3 -24.87 -24.27 31.90
C LYS A 3 -23.87 -24.07 30.75
N PHE A 4 -23.64 -25.10 29.95
CA PHE A 4 -22.75 -25.06 28.79
C PHE A 4 -23.26 -24.07 27.72
N SER A 5 -24.56 -24.12 27.43
CA SER A 5 -25.21 -23.17 26.51
C SER A 5 -25.09 -21.71 26.98
N LYS A 6 -25.24 -21.44 28.29
CA LYS A 6 -25.03 -20.09 28.85
C LYS A 6 -23.58 -19.61 28.71
N ILE A 7 -22.60 -20.48 28.99
CA ILE A 7 -21.17 -20.13 28.83
C ILE A 7 -20.85 -19.85 27.37
N PHE A 8 -21.31 -20.70 26.46
CA PHE A 8 -21.12 -20.53 25.02
C PHE A 8 -21.77 -19.23 24.52
N PHE A 9 -22.96 -18.90 25.00
CA PHE A 9 -23.63 -17.64 24.68
C PHE A 9 -22.81 -16.43 25.11
N TYR A 10 -22.33 -16.38 26.36
CA TYR A 10 -21.52 -15.25 26.84
C TYR A 10 -20.19 -15.14 26.09
N LEU A 11 -19.54 -16.26 25.79
CA LEU A 11 -18.31 -16.26 25.00
C LEU A 11 -18.56 -15.72 23.59
N THR A 12 -19.62 -16.19 22.92
CA THR A 12 -20.02 -15.71 21.58
C THR A 12 -20.35 -14.22 21.62
N ALA A 13 -21.08 -13.76 22.64
CA ALA A 13 -21.43 -12.35 22.80
C ALA A 13 -20.19 -11.48 23.01
N VAL A 14 -19.22 -11.93 23.82
CA VAL A 14 -17.95 -11.22 24.03
C VAL A 14 -17.17 -11.10 22.73
N VAL A 15 -17.04 -12.19 21.96
CA VAL A 15 -16.37 -12.18 20.66
C VAL A 15 -17.05 -11.21 19.70
N LEU A 16 -18.38 -11.30 19.56
CA LEU A 16 -19.15 -10.42 18.68
C LEU A 16 -19.05 -8.95 19.11
N LEU A 17 -19.17 -8.64 20.40
CA LEU A 17 -19.07 -7.26 20.87
C LEU A 17 -17.66 -6.70 20.77
N SER A 18 -16.63 -7.52 20.97
CA SER A 18 -15.23 -7.10 20.78
C SER A 18 -14.88 -6.76 19.34
N TRP A 19 -15.66 -7.26 18.39
CA TRP A 19 -15.53 -6.94 16.97
C TRP A 19 -16.49 -5.83 16.53
N LEU A 20 -17.78 -5.97 16.82
CA LEU A 20 -18.83 -5.08 16.30
C LEU A 20 -18.89 -3.74 17.03
N LEU A 21 -18.63 -3.67 18.35
CA LEU A 21 -18.77 -2.40 19.07
C LEU A 21 -17.70 -1.39 18.64
N PRO A 22 -16.39 -1.75 18.57
CA PRO A 22 -15.37 -0.86 18.04
C PRO A 22 -15.66 -0.46 16.59
N TRP A 23 -16.04 -1.44 15.75
CA TRP A 23 -16.37 -1.19 14.35
C TRP A 23 -17.55 -0.23 14.17
N LEU A 24 -18.65 -0.40 14.92
CA LEU A 24 -19.82 0.49 14.87
C LEU A 24 -19.47 1.92 15.32
N LEU A 25 -18.68 2.05 16.39
CA LEU A 25 -18.24 3.37 16.83
C LEU A 25 -17.29 3.99 15.80
N GLN A 26 -16.39 3.22 15.19
CA GLN A 26 -15.52 3.70 14.13
C GLN A 26 -16.33 4.16 12.92
N PHE A 27 -17.32 3.39 12.50
CA PHE A 27 -18.23 3.76 11.43
C PHE A 27 -18.97 5.07 11.74
N ALA A 28 -19.53 5.21 12.94
CA ALA A 28 -20.26 6.41 13.36
C ALA A 28 -19.35 7.64 13.55
N ALA A 29 -18.12 7.44 14.02
CA ALA A 29 -17.14 8.51 14.25
C ALA A 29 -16.27 8.82 13.03
N SER A 30 -16.33 7.99 11.99
CA SER A 30 -15.50 8.13 10.80
C SER A 30 -15.78 9.47 10.13
N LYS A 31 -14.74 10.30 10.07
CA LYS A 31 -14.69 11.41 9.13
C LYS A 31 -14.00 10.87 7.88
N PRO A 32 -14.44 11.23 6.66
CA PRO A 32 -13.67 10.92 5.46
C PRO A 32 -12.28 11.52 5.63
N GLY A 33 -11.30 10.67 5.91
CA GLY A 33 -9.89 11.02 5.93
C GLY A 33 -9.49 11.23 4.49
N ASN A 34 -9.60 12.47 4.00
CA ASN A 34 -9.06 12.82 2.71
C ASN A 34 -7.60 13.21 2.94
N ASP A 35 -6.69 12.28 2.65
CA ASP A 35 -5.30 12.65 2.37
C ASP A 35 -5.33 13.83 1.41
N PRO A 36 -4.79 15.00 1.78
CA PRO A 36 -4.84 16.15 0.89
C PRO A 36 -4.13 15.75 -0.40
N PHE A 37 -4.78 16.01 -1.53
CA PHE A 37 -4.16 15.75 -2.82
C PHE A 37 -3.06 16.79 -3.02
N THR A 38 -1.83 16.43 -2.67
CA THR A 38 -0.63 17.27 -2.78
C THR A 38 0.18 16.94 -4.05
N LEU A 39 0.68 17.94 -4.75
CA LEU A 39 1.63 17.84 -5.85
C LEU A 39 2.70 18.93 -5.74
N TYR A 40 3.91 18.65 -6.20
CA TYR A 40 4.95 19.68 -6.28
C TYR A 40 4.80 20.51 -7.56
N SER A 41 4.74 21.83 -7.41
CA SER A 41 4.62 22.76 -8.53
C SER A 41 5.97 23.03 -9.18
N CYS A 42 6.07 22.76 -10.48
CA CYS A 42 7.23 23.15 -11.27
C CYS A 42 7.34 24.66 -11.49
N VAL A 43 6.27 25.44 -11.23
CA VAL A 43 6.19 26.90 -11.43
C VAL A 43 6.55 27.64 -10.14
N THR A 44 5.88 27.32 -9.03
CA THR A 44 6.11 27.99 -7.74
C THR A 44 7.21 27.35 -6.91
N LYS A 45 7.70 26.16 -7.33
CA LYS A 45 8.72 25.37 -6.61
C LYS A 45 8.30 25.02 -5.18
N ARG A 46 7.01 24.72 -5.01
CA ARG A 46 6.38 24.43 -3.71
C ARG A 46 5.31 23.36 -3.87
N PHE A 47 4.97 22.70 -2.78
CA PHE A 47 3.79 21.84 -2.75
C PHE A 47 2.50 22.65 -2.85
N ALA A 48 1.58 22.14 -3.67
CA ALA A 48 0.23 22.63 -3.85
C ALA A 48 -0.74 21.51 -3.51
N TYR A 49 -1.74 21.79 -2.66
CA TYR A 49 -2.65 20.77 -2.16
C TYR A 49 -4.11 21.20 -2.16
N ILE A 50 -4.97 20.19 -2.27
CA ILE A 50 -6.42 20.34 -2.23
C ILE A 50 -6.93 19.89 -0.87
N GLN A 51 -7.69 20.76 -0.20
CA GLN A 51 -8.33 20.46 1.07
C GLN A 51 -9.85 20.60 0.95
N SER A 52 -10.58 19.53 1.28
CA SER A 52 -12.04 19.56 1.37
C SER A 52 -12.45 20.24 2.67
N SER A 53 -13.19 21.35 2.58
CA SER A 53 -13.82 22.00 3.75
C SER A 53 -15.28 21.56 3.87
N LYS A 54 -15.79 21.38 5.09
CA LYS A 54 -17.17 20.96 5.36
C LYS A 54 -18.21 21.99 4.91
N ASP A 55 -17.88 23.28 4.96
CA ASP A 55 -18.84 24.35 4.73
C ASP A 55 -18.65 25.09 3.40
N ASN A 56 -17.45 25.04 2.78
CA ASN A 56 -17.08 25.89 1.63
C ASN A 56 -16.53 25.15 0.39
N GLY A 57 -16.86 23.86 0.22
CA GLY A 57 -16.41 23.09 -0.94
C GLY A 57 -14.90 22.83 -0.94
N VAL A 58 -14.33 22.70 -2.14
CA VAL A 58 -12.92 22.30 -2.34
C VAL A 58 -12.02 23.53 -2.40
N LYS A 59 -11.17 23.70 -1.39
CA LYS A 59 -10.17 24.77 -1.33
C LYS A 59 -8.79 24.29 -1.79
N ARG A 60 -7.99 25.23 -2.30
CA ARG A 60 -6.72 24.97 -2.97
C ARG A 60 -5.66 25.90 -2.41
N TYR A 61 -4.58 25.32 -1.91
CA TYR A 61 -3.52 26.04 -1.22
C TYR A 61 -2.15 25.66 -1.77
N ASP A 62 -1.17 26.54 -1.60
CA ASP A 62 0.24 26.13 -1.58
C ASP A 62 0.75 25.93 -0.15
N ALA A 63 1.99 25.44 -0.02
CA ALA A 63 2.66 25.24 1.25
C ALA A 63 2.80 26.51 2.12
N ASN A 64 2.65 27.72 1.53
CA ASN A 64 2.66 28.98 2.27
C ASN A 64 1.27 29.38 2.80
N GLY A 65 0.23 28.59 2.48
CA GLY A 65 -1.16 28.90 2.82
C GLY A 65 -1.82 29.90 1.87
N THR A 66 -1.22 30.19 0.71
CA THR A 66 -1.82 31.07 -0.30
C THR A 66 -3.03 30.36 -0.89
N GLU A 67 -4.22 30.96 -0.80
CA GLU A 67 -5.45 30.41 -1.41
C GLU A 67 -5.50 30.74 -2.90
N TYR A 68 -5.75 29.74 -3.74
CA TYR A 68 -5.86 29.88 -5.19
C TYR A 68 -7.27 29.63 -5.68
N THR A 69 -7.72 30.42 -6.67
CA THR A 69 -8.87 30.04 -7.49
C THR A 69 -8.56 28.79 -8.32
N VAL A 70 -9.59 28.11 -8.83
CA VAL A 70 -9.41 26.92 -9.70
C VAL A 70 -8.47 27.24 -10.87
N ALA A 71 -8.73 28.35 -11.56
CA ALA A 71 -7.97 28.75 -12.74
C ALA A 71 -6.50 29.07 -12.44
N GLN A 72 -6.20 29.62 -11.26
CA GLN A 72 -4.83 29.88 -10.82
C GLN A 72 -4.13 28.58 -10.39
N PHE A 73 -4.84 27.70 -9.69
CA PHE A 73 -4.30 26.42 -9.26
C PHE A 73 -3.92 25.53 -10.45
N ASP A 74 -4.75 25.52 -11.50
CA ASP A 74 -4.42 24.82 -12.75
C ASP A 74 -3.11 25.36 -13.35
N SER A 75 -2.84 26.66 -13.21
CA SER A 75 -1.66 27.33 -13.79
C SER A 75 -0.38 27.08 -13.00
N ILE A 76 -0.46 26.84 -11.68
CA ILE A 76 0.70 26.45 -10.88
C ILE A 76 1.02 24.96 -11.01
N LEU A 77 0.09 24.13 -11.47
CA LEU A 77 0.31 22.71 -11.75
C LEU A 77 0.08 22.40 -13.24
N PRO A 78 0.83 23.05 -14.14
CA PRO A 78 0.54 23.02 -15.57
C PRO A 78 0.74 21.65 -16.22
N THR A 79 1.66 20.84 -15.70
CA THR A 79 1.91 19.46 -16.17
C THR A 79 0.76 18.52 -15.80
N PHE A 80 0.12 18.72 -14.65
CA PHE A 80 -1.02 17.90 -14.23
C PHE A 80 -2.32 18.33 -14.93
N TYR A 81 -2.56 19.65 -15.01
CA TYR A 81 -3.77 20.22 -15.61
C TYR A 81 -3.63 20.62 -17.08
N TYR A 82 -2.64 20.08 -17.79
CA TYR A 82 -2.30 20.51 -19.15
C TYR A 82 -3.48 20.45 -20.13
N ARG A 83 -4.38 19.46 -19.99
CA ARG A 83 -5.58 19.35 -20.84
C ARG A 83 -6.53 20.53 -20.64
N GLN A 84 -6.71 20.98 -19.40
CA GLN A 84 -7.58 22.12 -19.08
C GLN A 84 -6.94 23.46 -19.44
N LEU A 85 -5.62 23.57 -19.31
CA LEU A 85 -4.89 24.76 -19.73
C LEU A 85 -4.87 24.89 -21.26
N PHE A 86 -4.61 23.77 -21.96
CA PHE A 86 -4.58 23.74 -23.42
C PHE A 86 -5.94 24.08 -24.03
N SER A 87 -7.04 23.55 -23.49
CA SER A 87 -8.39 23.86 -24.01
C SER A 87 -8.83 25.33 -23.81
N LYS A 88 -8.11 26.08 -22.98
CA LYS A 88 -8.36 27.49 -22.68
C LYS A 88 -7.25 28.40 -23.23
N ASP A 89 -6.34 27.89 -24.06
CA ASP A 89 -5.18 28.63 -24.59
C ASP A 89 -4.31 29.26 -23.48
N ARG A 90 -4.17 28.57 -22.34
CA ARG A 90 -3.41 29.00 -21.15
C ARG A 90 -2.22 28.11 -20.82
N LEU A 91 -1.97 27.07 -21.61
CA LEU A 91 -0.78 26.25 -21.43
C LEU A 91 0.44 27.07 -21.89
N PRO A 92 1.45 27.33 -21.04
CA PRO A 92 2.65 28.04 -21.47
C PRO A 92 3.38 27.22 -22.53
N ASP A 93 4.00 27.86 -23.52
CA ASP A 93 4.84 27.17 -24.53
C ASP A 93 6.19 26.71 -23.93
N THR A 94 6.61 27.32 -22.83
CA THR A 94 7.87 27.01 -22.14
C THR A 94 7.68 27.06 -20.63
N ILE A 95 8.23 26.07 -19.92
CA ILE A 95 8.26 26.01 -18.45
C ILE A 95 9.70 25.71 -18.01
N ASN A 96 10.26 26.51 -17.11
CA ASN A 96 11.65 26.38 -16.64
C ASN A 96 12.69 26.28 -17.77
N GLY A 97 12.47 26.98 -18.89
CA GLY A 97 13.36 26.95 -20.05
C GLY A 97 13.24 25.71 -20.93
N LYS A 98 12.35 24.76 -20.62
CA LYS A 98 12.04 23.61 -21.49
C LYS A 98 10.78 23.91 -22.30
N GLU A 99 10.82 23.68 -23.61
CA GLU A 99 9.63 23.72 -24.46
C GLU A 99 8.64 22.65 -24.00
N VAL A 100 7.36 23.01 -23.89
CA VAL A 100 6.32 22.10 -23.44
C VAL A 100 5.17 22.06 -24.45
N THR A 101 4.73 20.86 -24.74
CA THR A 101 3.52 20.60 -25.53
C THR A 101 2.67 19.57 -24.80
N PRO A 102 1.36 19.50 -25.06
CA PRO A 102 0.50 18.45 -24.49
C PRO A 102 1.05 17.04 -24.70
N LYS A 103 1.71 16.81 -25.85
CA LYS A 103 2.33 15.51 -26.18
C LYS A 103 3.55 15.23 -25.30
N ILE A 104 4.44 16.20 -25.11
CA ILE A 104 5.62 16.05 -24.24
C ILE A 104 5.18 15.78 -22.80
N ILE A 105 4.22 16.56 -22.30
CA ILE A 105 3.69 16.40 -20.94
C ILE A 105 3.02 15.03 -20.78
N ALA A 106 2.14 14.63 -21.70
CA ALA A 106 1.46 13.34 -21.65
C ALA A 106 2.45 12.16 -21.64
N HIS A 107 3.54 12.26 -22.40
CA HIS A 107 4.55 11.21 -22.48
C HIS A 107 5.48 11.18 -21.25
N GLY A 108 5.74 12.33 -20.63
CA GLY A 108 6.55 12.44 -19.42
C GLY A 108 5.81 12.10 -18.14
N ASN A 109 4.49 12.32 -18.10
CA ASN A 109 3.68 12.10 -16.92
C ASN A 109 3.45 10.60 -16.68
N PHE A 110 3.62 10.16 -15.44
CA PHE A 110 3.26 8.81 -15.03
C PHE A 110 2.76 8.78 -13.58
N THR A 111 1.99 7.76 -13.26
CA THR A 111 1.58 7.47 -11.89
C THR A 111 1.95 6.04 -11.56
N PHE A 112 2.61 5.85 -10.43
CA PHE A 112 2.90 4.55 -9.85
C PHE A 112 2.29 4.48 -8.46
N LYS A 113 1.66 3.37 -8.11
CA LYS A 113 1.15 3.12 -6.77
C LYS A 113 1.45 1.69 -6.36
N GLN A 114 1.99 1.52 -5.17
CA GLN A 114 2.20 0.23 -4.52
C GLN A 114 1.76 0.35 -3.07
N SER A 115 0.75 -0.42 -2.69
CA SER A 115 0.29 -0.50 -1.30
C SER A 115 0.90 -1.71 -0.59
N ALA A 116 0.98 -1.64 0.73
CA ALA A 116 1.36 -2.77 1.59
C ALA A 116 0.57 -4.05 1.26
N ARG A 117 -0.72 -3.89 0.97
CA ARG A 117 -1.65 -4.96 0.60
C ARG A 117 -1.33 -5.64 -0.73
N ASP A 118 -0.66 -4.96 -1.65
CA ASP A 118 -0.23 -5.52 -2.94
C ASP A 118 1.04 -6.38 -2.78
N VAL A 119 1.80 -6.10 -1.72
CA VAL A 119 3.04 -6.80 -1.36
C VAL A 119 2.75 -7.99 -0.45
N ASN A 120 1.94 -7.80 0.60
CA ASN A 120 1.59 -8.82 1.59
C ASN A 120 0.43 -9.72 1.14
N VAL A 121 0.59 -10.31 -0.04
CA VAL A 121 -0.35 -11.27 -0.61
C VAL A 121 0.37 -12.53 -1.02
N THR A 122 -0.21 -13.68 -0.71
CA THR A 122 0.26 -14.96 -1.26
C THR A 122 -0.16 -15.04 -2.71
N LYS A 123 0.79 -14.77 -3.62
CA LYS A 123 0.59 -15.02 -5.04
C LYS A 123 0.82 -16.50 -5.32
N PRO A 124 0.01 -17.15 -6.17
CA PRO A 124 0.39 -18.44 -6.73
C PRO A 124 1.79 -18.32 -7.33
N ALA A 125 2.62 -19.36 -7.20
CA ALA A 125 3.97 -19.42 -7.77
C ALA A 125 3.93 -19.62 -9.30
N LEU A 126 3.08 -18.85 -9.98
CA LEU A 126 2.78 -18.91 -11.40
C LEU A 126 2.70 -17.48 -11.92
N ASN A 127 3.61 -17.15 -12.82
CA ASN A 127 3.74 -15.85 -13.47
C ASN A 127 3.45 -15.99 -14.96
N MET A 128 3.19 -14.90 -15.66
CA MET A 128 2.87 -14.94 -17.09
C MET A 128 3.94 -14.19 -17.89
N ILE A 129 4.44 -14.77 -18.97
CA ILE A 129 5.43 -14.08 -19.83
C ILE A 129 4.77 -13.58 -21.10
N MET A 130 5.08 -12.33 -21.46
CA MET A 130 4.66 -11.73 -22.72
C MET A 130 5.85 -11.66 -23.69
N GLU A 131 5.55 -11.54 -24.98
CA GLU A 131 6.55 -11.23 -25.99
C GLU A 131 6.89 -9.73 -25.93
N SER A 132 8.12 -9.38 -25.58
CA SER A 132 8.58 -7.99 -25.42
C SER A 132 8.93 -7.31 -26.74
N MET A 133 9.10 -8.09 -27.82
CA MET A 133 9.30 -7.59 -29.17
C MET A 133 8.28 -8.23 -30.14
N PRO A 134 6.99 -7.86 -30.02
CA PRO A 134 5.94 -8.37 -30.89
C PRO A 134 6.14 -7.93 -32.35
N ASP A 135 5.58 -8.70 -33.29
CA ASP A 135 5.60 -8.35 -34.73
C ASP A 135 4.69 -7.16 -35.05
N ARG A 136 3.66 -6.94 -34.22
CA ARG A 136 2.74 -5.80 -34.30
C ARG A 136 2.98 -4.87 -33.12
N ILE A 137 2.52 -3.63 -33.24
CA ILE A 137 2.64 -2.62 -32.16
C ILE A 137 1.89 -3.07 -30.90
N ASP A 138 0.72 -3.71 -31.09
CA ASP A 138 -0.11 -4.16 -29.98
C ASP A 138 0.48 -5.39 -29.30
N LEU A 139 0.48 -5.37 -27.96
CA LEU A 139 0.86 -6.53 -27.16
C LEU A 139 -0.26 -7.57 -27.17
N GLU A 140 0.14 -8.84 -27.24
CA GLU A 140 -0.77 -9.97 -27.15
C GLU A 140 -0.89 -10.46 -25.70
N ASN A 141 -2.02 -11.09 -25.38
CA ASN A 141 -2.15 -11.74 -24.08
C ASN A 141 -1.14 -12.88 -23.95
N PRO A 142 -0.53 -13.07 -22.77
CA PRO A 142 0.32 -14.22 -22.54
C PRO A 142 -0.47 -15.50 -22.78
N ILE A 143 0.14 -16.47 -23.46
CA ILE A 143 -0.40 -17.83 -23.67
C ILE A 143 0.30 -18.87 -22.79
N GLU A 144 1.46 -18.52 -22.26
CA GLU A 144 2.25 -19.34 -21.37
C GLU A 144 2.43 -18.67 -20.01
N ALA A 145 2.37 -19.50 -18.99
CA ALA A 145 2.78 -19.15 -17.64
C ALA A 145 4.14 -19.77 -17.33
N PHE A 146 4.83 -19.29 -16.31
CA PHE A 146 6.05 -19.89 -15.80
C PHE A 146 6.06 -19.93 -14.29
N ARG A 147 6.72 -20.95 -13.75
CA ARG A 147 7.07 -21.06 -12.34
C ARG A 147 8.57 -21.14 -12.17
N THR A 148 9.04 -20.71 -11.01
CA THR A 148 10.46 -20.71 -10.65
C THR A 148 10.65 -21.49 -9.36
N THR A 149 11.19 -22.68 -9.47
CA THR A 149 11.59 -23.53 -8.34
C THR A 149 13.12 -23.59 -8.30
N ASP A 150 13.68 -24.75 -8.58
CA ASP A 150 15.08 -25.04 -8.90
C ASP A 150 15.49 -24.64 -10.34
N ARG A 151 14.51 -24.45 -11.22
CA ARG A 151 14.65 -23.93 -12.59
C ARG A 151 13.42 -23.11 -12.97
N ILE A 152 13.54 -22.36 -14.07
CA ILE A 152 12.39 -21.77 -14.74
C ILE A 152 11.67 -22.83 -15.60
N THR A 153 10.37 -22.98 -15.41
CA THR A 153 9.53 -23.93 -16.14
C THR A 153 8.33 -23.22 -16.75
N PHE A 154 8.18 -23.30 -18.07
CA PHE A 154 7.05 -22.76 -18.83
C PHE A 154 5.95 -23.80 -19.00
N ILE A 155 4.72 -23.34 -18.87
CA ILE A 155 3.49 -24.13 -18.92
C ILE A 155 2.56 -23.44 -19.91
N ASP A 156 2.09 -24.19 -20.91
CA ASP A 156 1.03 -23.72 -21.80
C ASP A 156 -0.29 -23.63 -21.01
N MET A 157 -0.92 -22.47 -21.01
CA MET A 157 -2.13 -22.24 -20.20
C MET A 157 -3.38 -22.92 -20.77
N ARG A 158 -3.36 -23.33 -22.04
CA ARG A 158 -4.51 -23.95 -22.71
C ARG A 158 -4.68 -25.41 -22.31
N ASP A 159 -3.59 -26.16 -22.26
CA ASP A 159 -3.61 -27.60 -22.01
C ASP A 159 -2.86 -28.02 -20.73
N ASN A 160 -2.30 -27.05 -20.00
CA ASN A 160 -1.52 -27.26 -18.76
C ASN A 160 -0.31 -28.18 -18.96
N THR A 161 0.27 -28.20 -20.17
CA THR A 161 1.47 -29.00 -20.47
C THR A 161 2.75 -28.18 -20.29
N VAL A 162 3.84 -28.86 -19.94
CA VAL A 162 5.16 -28.23 -19.78
C VAL A 162 5.82 -28.08 -21.14
N ASN A 163 6.24 -26.86 -21.48
CA ASN A 163 7.08 -26.60 -22.64
C ASN A 163 8.56 -26.86 -22.30
N GLU A 164 9.00 -28.11 -22.38
CA GLU A 164 10.37 -28.50 -21.99
C GLU A 164 11.45 -27.85 -22.84
N LYS A 165 11.20 -27.67 -24.15
CA LYS A 165 12.17 -27.03 -25.05
C LYS A 165 12.45 -25.60 -24.63
N LYS A 166 11.39 -24.82 -24.38
CA LYS A 166 11.51 -23.43 -23.94
C LYS A 166 12.08 -23.32 -22.52
N SER A 167 11.62 -24.18 -21.62
CA SER A 167 12.10 -24.24 -20.24
C SER A 167 13.60 -24.54 -20.17
N ALA A 168 14.09 -25.53 -20.94
CA ALA A 168 15.51 -25.84 -21.03
C ALA A 168 16.33 -24.70 -21.65
N LEU A 169 15.80 -24.01 -22.66
CA LEU A 169 16.47 -22.87 -23.29
C LEU A 169 16.65 -21.70 -22.32
N PHE A 170 15.58 -21.29 -21.63
CA PHE A 170 15.64 -20.21 -20.64
C PHE A 170 16.54 -20.58 -19.46
N ASP A 171 16.39 -21.79 -18.90
CA ASP A 171 17.22 -22.26 -17.79
C ASP A 171 18.71 -22.26 -18.15
N LYS A 172 19.06 -22.75 -19.35
CA LYS A 172 20.44 -22.73 -19.86
C LYS A 172 20.99 -21.31 -19.93
N VAL A 173 20.24 -20.37 -20.52
CA VAL A 173 20.71 -18.98 -20.70
C VAL A 173 20.81 -18.27 -19.35
N MET A 174 19.86 -18.48 -18.44
CA MET A 174 19.91 -17.92 -17.08
C MET A 174 21.16 -18.40 -16.34
N LYS A 175 21.44 -19.71 -16.34
CA LYS A 175 22.66 -20.27 -15.72
C LYS A 175 23.94 -19.79 -16.38
N GLN A 176 23.97 -19.67 -17.71
CA GLN A 176 25.12 -19.12 -18.45
C GLN A 176 25.40 -17.65 -18.09
N LYS A 177 24.37 -16.89 -17.74
CA LYS A 177 24.49 -15.52 -17.23
C LYS A 177 24.75 -15.46 -15.72
N GLY A 178 24.95 -16.61 -15.08
CA GLY A 178 25.26 -16.72 -13.66
C GLY A 178 24.05 -16.60 -12.74
N PHE A 179 22.81 -16.67 -13.23
CA PHE A 179 21.62 -16.62 -12.39
C PHE A 179 21.54 -17.85 -11.47
N GLU A 180 21.28 -17.65 -10.18
CA GLU A 180 21.14 -18.73 -9.20
C GLU A 180 19.74 -18.83 -8.61
N PHE A 181 19.12 -20.00 -8.77
CA PHE A 181 17.84 -20.34 -8.16
C PHE A 181 18.01 -20.70 -6.66
N PRO A 182 16.96 -20.58 -5.83
CA PRO A 182 15.62 -20.09 -6.16
C PRO A 182 15.55 -18.58 -6.34
N VAL A 183 14.52 -18.11 -7.06
CA VAL A 183 14.21 -16.68 -7.19
C VAL A 183 13.66 -16.16 -5.85
N ARG A 184 14.29 -15.13 -5.28
CA ARG A 184 13.86 -14.54 -4.01
C ARG A 184 12.63 -13.66 -4.17
N THR A 185 12.69 -12.79 -5.18
CA THR A 185 11.59 -11.89 -5.52
C THR A 185 11.61 -11.62 -7.01
N LEU A 186 10.44 -11.37 -7.58
CA LEU A 186 10.29 -11.05 -8.99
C LEU A 186 9.14 -10.08 -9.19
N SER A 187 9.23 -9.27 -10.22
CA SER A 187 8.19 -8.34 -10.62
C SER A 187 8.09 -8.27 -12.12
N GLY A 188 6.87 -8.44 -12.61
CA GLY A 188 6.48 -8.35 -14.01
C GLY A 188 5.08 -7.77 -14.10
N ASN A 189 4.71 -7.25 -15.26
CA ASN A 189 3.39 -6.68 -15.51
C ASN A 189 2.71 -7.36 -16.70
N PRO A 190 2.03 -8.50 -16.51
CA PRO A 190 1.51 -9.30 -17.63
C PRO A 190 0.20 -8.76 -18.22
N THR A 191 0.12 -7.46 -18.48
CA THR A 191 -1.03 -6.81 -19.13
C THR A 191 -0.68 -6.34 -20.54
N ASN A 192 -1.62 -6.48 -21.47
CA ASN A 192 -1.48 -5.96 -22.83
C ASN A 192 -1.93 -4.48 -22.98
N ARG A 193 -2.33 -3.83 -21.89
CA ARG A 193 -2.81 -2.43 -21.89
C ARG A 193 -1.70 -1.38 -21.89
N LYS A 194 -0.46 -1.82 -21.75
CA LYS A 194 0.74 -0.99 -21.72
C LYS A 194 1.30 -0.77 -23.13
N GLU A 195 2.09 0.28 -23.30
CA GLU A 195 2.69 0.63 -24.60
C GLU A 195 3.81 -0.33 -25.05
N TYR A 196 4.45 -1.01 -24.10
CA TYR A 196 5.53 -1.96 -24.34
C TYR A 196 5.74 -2.85 -23.12
N ASP A 197 6.43 -3.98 -23.30
CA ASP A 197 6.78 -4.92 -22.24
C ASP A 197 8.30 -4.89 -21.97
N GLU A 198 8.68 -4.77 -20.69
CA GLU A 198 10.08 -4.95 -20.23
C GLU A 198 10.28 -6.29 -19.52
N GLY A 199 9.31 -7.20 -19.59
CA GLY A 199 9.35 -8.49 -18.94
C GLY A 199 9.43 -8.37 -17.42
N TYR A 200 10.53 -8.86 -16.85
CA TYR A 200 10.69 -9.09 -15.43
C TYR A 200 12.00 -8.53 -14.87
N LEU A 201 11.92 -7.95 -13.68
CA LEU A 201 13.04 -7.88 -12.75
C LEU A 201 12.98 -9.08 -11.81
N MET A 202 14.09 -9.79 -11.68
CA MET A 202 14.22 -10.97 -10.83
C MET A 202 15.43 -10.82 -9.91
N VAL A 203 15.28 -11.16 -8.65
CA VAL A 203 16.38 -11.24 -7.68
C VAL A 203 16.70 -12.70 -7.44
N ASP A 204 17.94 -13.07 -7.71
CA ASP A 204 18.43 -14.43 -7.56
C ASP A 204 18.73 -14.78 -6.09
N ASN A 205 19.17 -16.02 -5.83
CA ASN A 205 19.44 -16.48 -4.46
C ASN A 205 20.59 -15.73 -3.76
N ASN A 206 21.49 -15.10 -4.53
CA ASN A 206 22.64 -14.34 -4.05
C ASN A 206 22.38 -12.81 -4.05
N HIS A 207 21.13 -12.38 -4.14
CA HIS A 207 20.73 -10.97 -4.18
C HIS A 207 21.20 -10.18 -5.42
N ARG A 208 21.62 -10.86 -6.48
CA ARG A 208 21.86 -10.21 -7.77
C ARG A 208 20.54 -9.93 -8.47
N VAL A 209 20.45 -8.77 -9.10
CA VAL A 209 19.25 -8.33 -9.81
C VAL A 209 19.44 -8.54 -11.31
N PHE A 210 18.52 -9.26 -11.94
CA PHE A 210 18.50 -9.58 -13.36
C PHE A 210 17.26 -8.99 -14.04
N HIS A 211 17.47 -8.48 -15.25
CA HIS A 211 16.41 -8.15 -16.20
C HIS A 211 16.23 -9.34 -17.14
N VAL A 212 15.06 -9.96 -17.06
CA VAL A 212 14.69 -11.17 -17.80
C VAL A 212 13.45 -10.88 -18.64
N LYS A 213 13.52 -11.13 -19.95
CA LYS A 213 12.36 -10.96 -20.83
C LYS A 213 12.41 -11.90 -22.02
N GLN A 214 11.35 -11.92 -22.81
CA GLN A 214 11.28 -12.69 -24.03
C GLN A 214 11.33 -11.75 -25.23
N THR A 215 12.23 -12.04 -26.17
CA THR A 215 12.34 -11.26 -27.42
C THR A 215 12.36 -12.23 -28.60
N LYS A 216 11.34 -12.14 -29.47
CA LYS A 216 11.13 -13.04 -30.61
C LYS A 216 11.20 -14.52 -30.22
N GLY A 217 10.55 -14.87 -29.11
CA GLY A 217 10.55 -16.22 -28.55
C GLY A 217 11.84 -16.67 -27.86
N LEU A 218 12.89 -15.84 -27.85
CA LEU A 218 14.18 -16.14 -27.24
C LEU A 218 14.34 -15.48 -25.86
N PRO A 219 15.08 -16.11 -24.93
CA PRO A 219 15.38 -15.51 -23.64
C PRO A 219 16.36 -14.34 -23.78
N TYR A 220 15.97 -13.19 -23.27
CA TYR A 220 16.88 -12.09 -22.92
C TYR A 220 17.13 -12.15 -21.42
N VAL A 221 18.38 -12.32 -21.02
CA VAL A 221 18.79 -12.33 -19.61
C VAL A 221 20.03 -11.46 -19.45
N ARG A 222 19.93 -10.46 -18.57
CA ARG A 222 21.03 -9.55 -18.27
C ARG A 222 21.09 -9.22 -16.80
N GLU A 223 22.27 -9.38 -16.20
CA GLU A 223 22.56 -8.86 -14.87
C GLU A 223 22.62 -7.32 -14.93
N THR A 224 22.00 -6.67 -13.96
CA THR A 224 21.89 -5.21 -13.91
C THR A 224 23.12 -4.53 -13.32
N GLY A 225 23.99 -5.27 -12.63
CA GLY A 225 25.15 -4.72 -11.92
C GLY A 225 24.81 -4.05 -10.57
N VAL A 226 23.56 -4.16 -10.11
CA VAL A 226 23.18 -3.76 -8.74
C VAL A 226 23.98 -4.58 -7.73
N ALA A 227 24.65 -3.88 -6.82
CA ALA A 227 25.52 -4.46 -5.80
C ALA A 227 24.75 -5.46 -4.91
N PRO A 228 25.14 -6.75 -4.87
CA PRO A 228 24.45 -7.77 -4.08
C PRO A 228 24.42 -7.47 -2.57
N GLU A 229 25.37 -6.70 -2.06
CA GLU A 229 25.51 -6.34 -0.64
C GLU A 229 24.35 -5.47 -0.14
N LEU A 230 23.70 -4.73 -1.06
CA LEU A 230 22.46 -4.00 -0.78
C LEU A 230 21.37 -4.97 -0.30
N GLY A 231 21.39 -6.23 -0.77
CA GLY A 231 20.42 -7.23 -0.36
C GLY A 231 19.00 -6.82 -0.76
N ILE A 232 18.78 -6.56 -2.06
CA ILE A 232 17.47 -6.14 -2.57
C ILE A 232 16.40 -7.16 -2.18
N GLU A 233 15.33 -6.69 -1.53
CA GLU A 233 14.22 -7.53 -1.05
C GLU A 233 12.96 -7.38 -1.89
N HIS A 234 12.75 -6.18 -2.44
CA HIS A 234 11.56 -5.86 -3.23
C HIS A 234 11.95 -5.18 -4.53
N VAL A 235 11.28 -5.58 -5.62
CA VAL A 235 11.47 -5.01 -6.94
C VAL A 235 10.11 -4.72 -7.56
N ALA A 236 10.01 -3.64 -8.32
CA ALA A 236 8.84 -3.27 -9.09
C ALA A 236 9.30 -2.86 -10.50
N ILE A 237 8.97 -3.68 -11.51
CA ILE A 237 9.20 -3.29 -12.91
C ILE A 237 8.31 -2.07 -13.23
N THR A 238 8.84 -1.14 -14.01
CA THR A 238 8.09 0.04 -14.48
C THR A 238 8.13 0.11 -16.00
N GLU A 239 7.01 0.48 -16.61
CA GLU A 239 6.86 0.59 -18.07
C GLU A 239 6.27 1.97 -18.41
N PHE A 240 6.83 3.01 -17.81
CA PHE A 240 6.39 4.38 -18.05
C PHE A 240 6.64 4.78 -19.51
N SER A 241 5.74 5.58 -20.09
CA SER A 241 5.81 5.96 -21.51
C SER A 241 7.15 6.60 -21.89
N ASN A 242 7.75 7.39 -21.00
CA ASN A 242 9.05 8.03 -21.20
C ASN A 242 10.26 7.06 -21.29
N ARG A 243 10.08 5.77 -20.96
CA ARG A 243 11.11 4.71 -21.07
C ARG A 243 12.43 4.99 -20.34
N LYS A 244 12.45 5.92 -19.38
CA LYS A 244 13.67 6.28 -18.64
C LYS A 244 14.00 5.27 -17.55
N THR A 245 12.97 4.90 -16.78
CA THR A 245 13.08 4.02 -15.61
C THR A 245 12.75 2.58 -15.99
N LEU A 246 13.59 1.63 -15.58
CA LEU A 246 13.33 0.20 -15.70
C LEU A 246 12.54 -0.34 -14.49
N GLY A 247 12.86 0.12 -13.29
CA GLY A 247 12.13 -0.30 -12.11
C GLY A 247 12.50 0.45 -10.83
N LEU A 248 11.75 0.16 -9.77
CA LEU A 248 12.01 0.61 -8.41
C LEU A 248 12.49 -0.58 -7.57
N LEU A 249 13.50 -0.37 -6.75
CA LEU A 249 14.08 -1.41 -5.89
C LEU A 249 14.09 -0.94 -4.44
N THR A 250 13.80 -1.84 -3.50
CA THR A 250 13.98 -1.58 -2.06
C THR A 250 14.97 -2.58 -1.49
N ASP A 251 15.97 -2.05 -0.78
CA ASP A 251 16.99 -2.85 -0.10
C ASP A 251 16.55 -3.35 1.30
N LYS A 252 17.36 -4.22 1.91
CA LYS A 252 17.10 -4.76 3.26
C LYS A 252 17.00 -3.71 4.37
N ASP A 253 17.54 -2.52 4.12
CA ASP A 253 17.54 -1.39 5.04
C ASP A 253 16.40 -0.40 4.72
N ASN A 254 15.43 -0.78 3.89
CA ASN A 254 14.28 0.01 3.45
C ASN A 254 14.66 1.33 2.74
N ASN A 255 15.81 1.38 2.06
CA ASN A 255 16.11 2.46 1.14
C ASN A 255 15.48 2.18 -0.23
N LEU A 256 14.88 3.21 -0.84
CA LEU A 256 14.29 3.12 -2.17
C LEU A 256 15.27 3.61 -3.24
N TYR A 257 15.34 2.87 -4.34
CA TYR A 257 16.19 3.17 -5.49
C TYR A 257 15.38 3.18 -6.79
N VAL A 258 15.86 3.99 -7.73
CA VAL A 258 15.43 3.98 -9.12
C VAL A 258 16.50 3.28 -9.95
N LEU A 259 16.12 2.22 -10.66
CA LEU A 259 16.95 1.56 -11.65
C LEU A 259 16.55 2.09 -13.04
N ASN A 260 17.47 2.80 -13.70
CA ASN A 260 17.25 3.27 -15.06
C ASN A 260 17.39 2.15 -16.08
N ARG A 261 16.95 2.42 -17.31
CA ARG A 261 16.99 1.46 -18.43
C ARG A 261 18.41 1.09 -18.87
N ASP A 262 19.37 1.97 -18.66
CA ASP A 262 20.81 1.72 -18.84
C ASP A 262 21.45 1.00 -17.63
N TYR A 263 20.63 0.63 -16.65
CA TYR A 263 21.00 -0.02 -15.39
C TYR A 263 21.77 0.86 -14.39
N THR A 264 21.78 2.19 -14.56
CA THR A 264 22.29 3.05 -13.48
C THR A 264 21.32 3.03 -12.30
N LEU A 265 21.88 2.89 -11.10
CA LEU A 265 21.11 2.83 -9.85
C LEU A 265 21.22 4.16 -9.12
N HIS A 266 20.09 4.77 -8.80
CA HIS A 266 20.00 6.02 -8.06
C HIS A 266 19.25 5.82 -6.76
N LYS A 267 19.89 6.11 -5.63
CA LYS A 267 19.22 6.14 -4.33
C LYS A 267 18.36 7.39 -4.23
N LEU A 268 17.09 7.23 -3.88
CA LEU A 268 16.21 8.38 -3.67
C LEU A 268 16.50 9.05 -2.32
N PRO A 269 16.54 10.40 -2.26
CA PRO A 269 16.81 11.16 -1.05
C PRO A 269 15.55 11.29 -0.20
N ILE A 270 15.01 10.15 0.22
CA ILE A 270 13.85 10.04 1.09
C ILE A 270 14.23 9.27 2.35
N ASP A 271 13.39 9.40 3.38
CA ASP A 271 13.45 8.50 4.53
C ASP A 271 13.15 7.05 4.11
N LYS A 272 13.15 6.16 5.10
CA LYS A 272 12.89 4.75 4.89
C LYS A 272 11.49 4.51 4.32
N TYR A 273 11.42 3.59 3.37
CA TYR A 273 10.18 3.09 2.78
C TYR A 273 10.14 1.57 2.93
N ASP A 274 9.22 1.08 3.75
CA ASP A 274 8.95 -0.35 3.89
C ASP A 274 7.72 -0.72 3.03
N PRO A 275 7.90 -1.49 1.94
CA PRO A 275 6.80 -1.91 1.07
C PRO A 275 5.74 -2.77 1.76
N LYS A 276 6.02 -3.32 2.96
CA LYS A 276 5.07 -4.17 3.71
C LYS A 276 4.19 -3.38 4.68
N THR A 277 4.52 -2.13 4.99
CA THR A 277 3.77 -1.32 5.96
C THR A 277 3.42 0.06 5.43
N ASN A 278 4.04 0.51 4.34
CA ASN A 278 3.79 1.82 3.75
C ASN A 278 3.14 1.69 2.37
N THR A 279 2.31 2.68 2.03
CA THR A 279 1.82 2.87 0.67
C THR A 279 2.66 3.93 -0.03
N LEU A 280 3.28 3.56 -1.14
CA LEU A 280 4.02 4.47 -2.02
C LEU A 280 3.14 4.87 -3.20
N THR A 281 2.99 6.17 -3.43
CA THR A 281 2.43 6.73 -4.66
C THR A 281 3.40 7.73 -5.26
N ILE A 282 3.81 7.51 -6.50
CA ILE A 282 4.68 8.43 -7.24
C ILE A 282 3.85 9.04 -8.37
N MET A 283 3.81 10.36 -8.42
CA MET A 283 3.28 11.13 -9.54
C MET A 283 4.45 11.87 -10.17
N GLY A 284 4.94 11.35 -11.29
CA GLY A 284 6.07 11.94 -12.01
C GLY A 284 5.60 12.79 -13.17
N ASP A 285 6.31 13.89 -13.41
CA ASP A 285 6.25 14.66 -14.65
C ASP A 285 7.66 14.92 -15.22
N ILE A 286 7.76 15.74 -16.26
CA ILE A 286 9.01 16.09 -16.96
C ILE A 286 9.99 16.95 -16.13
N PHE A 287 9.58 17.47 -14.98
CA PHE A 287 10.38 18.33 -14.11
C PHE A 287 10.64 17.68 -12.75
N TYR A 288 9.60 17.14 -12.10
CA TYR A 288 9.70 16.61 -10.75
C TYR A 288 8.86 15.34 -10.57
N TRP A 289 9.29 14.50 -9.64
CA TRP A 289 8.47 13.43 -9.09
C TRP A 289 7.97 13.84 -7.71
N THR A 290 6.66 13.71 -7.50
CA THR A 290 6.05 13.82 -6.18
C THR A 290 5.85 12.40 -5.63
N LEU A 291 6.62 12.04 -4.61
CA LEU A 291 6.53 10.75 -3.92
C LEU A 291 5.75 10.92 -2.63
N LYS A 292 4.68 10.16 -2.46
CA LYS A 292 3.88 10.11 -1.24
C LYS A 292 4.09 8.76 -0.58
N ILE A 293 4.52 8.80 0.67
CA ILE A 293 4.65 7.64 1.54
C ILE A 293 3.64 7.83 2.66
N SER A 294 2.60 7.00 2.67
CA SER A 294 1.58 7.02 3.71
C SER A 294 1.60 5.75 4.56
N ASP A 295 1.34 5.94 5.84
CA ASP A 295 1.17 4.91 6.86
C ASP A 295 -0.07 5.23 7.72
N GLU A 296 -0.30 4.51 8.81
CA GLU A 296 -1.43 4.78 9.71
C GLU A 296 -1.33 6.11 10.47
N LYS A 297 -0.15 6.75 10.51
CA LYS A 297 0.12 7.96 11.28
C LYS A 297 0.00 9.22 10.44
N GLY A 298 0.21 9.12 9.13
CA GLY A 298 0.15 10.26 8.23
C GLY A 298 0.76 9.97 6.87
N VAL A 299 0.99 11.05 6.13
CA VAL A 299 1.62 11.02 4.82
C VAL A 299 2.80 11.98 4.78
N THR A 300 3.95 11.46 4.35
CA THR A 300 5.12 12.27 4.00
C THR A 300 5.21 12.36 2.48
N THR A 301 5.21 13.58 1.95
CA THR A 301 5.36 13.86 0.53
C THR A 301 6.75 14.42 0.26
N TYR A 302 7.45 13.85 -0.70
CA TYR A 302 8.77 14.29 -1.16
C TYR A 302 8.67 14.76 -2.61
N ALA A 303 9.47 15.77 -2.96
CA ALA A 303 9.68 16.21 -4.32
C ALA A 303 11.13 15.96 -4.69
N VAL A 304 11.35 15.31 -5.83
CA VAL A 304 12.70 15.11 -6.41
C VAL A 304 12.71 15.52 -7.86
N ASP A 305 13.86 16.02 -8.33
CA ASP A 305 14.06 16.36 -9.74
C ASP A 305 13.93 15.12 -10.64
N ALA A 306 13.20 15.23 -11.74
CA ALA A 306 12.91 14.10 -12.63
C ALA A 306 14.15 13.60 -13.37
N ASP A 307 15.17 14.46 -13.51
CA ASP A 307 16.38 14.15 -14.26
C ASP A 307 17.46 13.51 -13.40
N SER A 308 17.80 14.17 -12.31
CA SER A 308 18.90 13.84 -11.39
C SER A 308 18.47 13.05 -10.16
N TYR A 309 17.17 12.98 -9.86
CA TYR A 309 16.62 12.49 -8.59
C TYR A 309 17.08 13.27 -7.35
N ALA A 310 17.64 14.47 -7.55
CA ALA A 310 18.04 15.34 -6.44
C ALA A 310 16.83 15.79 -5.62
N PHE A 311 17.01 15.91 -4.31
CA PHE A 311 15.99 16.38 -3.40
C PHE A 311 15.60 17.82 -3.73
N ALA A 312 14.30 18.09 -3.82
CA ALA A 312 13.75 19.43 -4.00
C ALA A 312 13.06 19.95 -2.74
N ASP A 313 12.15 19.18 -2.15
CA ASP A 313 11.38 19.60 -0.97
C ASP A 313 10.69 18.40 -0.27
N SER A 314 10.19 18.59 0.95
CA SER A 314 9.36 17.62 1.68
C SER A 314 8.24 18.26 2.49
N LEU A 315 7.09 17.58 2.60
CA LEU A 315 5.93 18.01 3.38
C LEU A 315 5.36 16.83 4.16
N ARG A 316 5.21 16.97 5.48
CA ARG A 316 4.55 15.99 6.35
C ARG A 316 3.14 16.46 6.71
N TYR A 317 2.18 15.56 6.58
CA TYR A 317 0.82 15.73 7.09
C TYR A 317 0.49 14.57 8.02
N ASP A 318 0.33 14.86 9.30
CA ASP A 318 -0.05 13.86 10.30
C ASP A 318 -1.57 13.71 10.37
N TYR A 319 -2.03 12.48 10.47
CA TYR A 319 -3.45 12.21 10.66
C TYR A 319 -3.85 12.62 12.06
N PRO A 320 -4.91 13.44 12.20
CA PRO A 320 -5.41 13.78 13.52
C PRO A 320 -5.94 12.52 14.20
N GLU A 321 -5.60 12.31 15.47
CA GLU A 321 -6.22 11.25 16.26
C GLU A 321 -7.75 11.41 16.19
N THR A 322 -8.44 10.34 15.80
CA THR A 322 -9.90 10.34 15.78
C THR A 322 -10.39 10.44 17.22
N ALA A 323 -11.55 11.07 17.44
CA ALA A 323 -12.21 11.03 18.76
C ALA A 323 -12.37 9.58 19.25
N LEU A 324 -12.60 8.64 18.32
CA LEU A 324 -12.59 7.21 18.61
C LEU A 324 -11.26 6.70 19.14
N ASP A 325 -10.14 6.98 18.48
CA ASP A 325 -8.79 6.54 18.91
C ASP A 325 -8.45 7.05 20.31
N LYS A 326 -9.01 8.21 20.68
CA LYS A 326 -8.91 8.76 22.01
C LYS A 326 -9.78 8.01 23.03
N TRP A 327 -11.03 7.68 22.69
CA TRP A 327 -11.98 7.04 23.63
C TRP A 327 -11.84 5.50 23.70
N SER A 328 -11.41 4.84 22.63
CA SER A 328 -11.19 3.38 22.59
C SER A 328 -10.20 2.95 23.68
N LYS A 329 -9.16 3.76 23.91
CA LYS A 329 -8.17 3.66 25.01
C LYS A 329 -8.80 3.61 26.42
N TYR A 330 -10.06 4.00 26.59
CA TYR A 330 -10.75 4.01 27.88
C TYR A 330 -11.97 3.07 27.94
N ILE A 331 -12.49 2.64 26.80
CA ILE A 331 -13.75 1.87 26.71
C ILE A 331 -13.49 0.38 26.43
N PHE A 332 -12.50 0.07 25.60
CA PHE A 332 -12.32 -1.25 25.03
C PHE A 332 -11.13 -1.99 25.60
N PRO A 333 -11.32 -3.10 26.34
CA PRO A 333 -10.21 -3.85 26.92
C PRO A 333 -9.35 -4.51 25.84
N PHE A 334 -9.94 -4.89 24.72
CA PHE A 334 -9.25 -5.37 23.52
C PHE A 334 -10.15 -5.22 22.31
N GLU A 335 -9.59 -5.02 21.12
CA GLU A 335 -10.35 -4.94 19.88
C GLU A 335 -10.04 -6.16 19.02
N LEU A 336 -11.09 -6.77 18.47
CA LEU A 336 -10.98 -7.87 17.54
C LEU A 336 -11.23 -7.35 16.12
N SER A 337 -10.25 -7.48 15.24
CA SER A 337 -10.40 -7.19 13.81
C SER A 337 -10.11 -8.43 12.96
N PHE A 338 -10.77 -8.51 11.81
CA PHE A 338 -10.56 -9.60 10.85
C PHE A 338 -9.86 -9.15 9.57
N THR A 339 -9.72 -7.85 9.36
CA THR A 339 -9.09 -7.23 8.19
C THR A 339 -7.99 -6.28 8.62
N SER A 340 -7.00 -6.05 7.75
CA SER A 340 -5.94 -5.06 7.93
C SER A 340 -5.79 -4.22 6.65
N TYR A 341 -5.27 -3.00 6.76
CA TYR A 341 -4.83 -2.22 5.61
C TYR A 341 -3.57 -2.80 4.97
N ASP A 342 -2.76 -3.53 5.74
CA ASP A 342 -1.47 -4.03 5.28
C ASP A 342 -1.56 -5.32 4.49
N ASP A 343 -2.65 -6.08 4.56
CA ASP A 343 -2.72 -7.42 3.98
C ASP A 343 -4.10 -7.80 3.41
N GLN A 344 -4.17 -8.95 2.72
CA GLN A 344 -5.41 -9.47 2.13
C GLN A 344 -6.07 -10.59 2.94
N TRP A 345 -5.57 -10.88 4.15
CA TRP A 345 -5.99 -12.02 4.95
C TRP A 345 -7.18 -11.71 5.85
N VAL A 346 -8.14 -12.63 5.86
CA VAL A 346 -9.23 -12.67 6.84
C VAL A 346 -8.83 -13.59 7.99
N LYS A 347 -8.30 -13.02 9.09
CA LYS A 347 -7.88 -13.77 10.29
C LYS A 347 -8.10 -12.94 11.56
N PRO A 348 -8.37 -13.57 12.72
CA PRO A 348 -8.56 -12.82 13.97
C PRO A 348 -7.25 -12.12 14.36
N ARG A 349 -7.35 -10.82 14.61
CA ARG A 349 -6.27 -9.96 15.11
C ARG A 349 -6.77 -9.26 16.36
N VAL A 350 -5.99 -9.33 17.42
CA VAL A 350 -6.37 -8.77 18.72
C VAL A 350 -5.43 -7.62 19.05
N SER A 351 -5.98 -6.42 19.16
CA SER A 351 -5.27 -5.26 19.69
C SER A 351 -5.63 -5.09 21.16
N MET A 352 -4.64 -5.02 22.04
CA MET A 352 -4.89 -4.81 23.46
C MET A 352 -5.24 -3.35 23.73
N GLY A 353 -6.27 -3.14 24.54
CA GLY A 353 -6.62 -1.82 25.05
C GLY A 353 -5.56 -1.27 25.98
N SER A 354 -5.64 0.03 26.23
CA SER A 354 -4.76 0.72 27.16
C SER A 354 -5.08 0.36 28.62
N CYS A 355 -4.10 0.46 29.52
CA CYS A 355 -4.29 0.19 30.95
C CYS A 355 -5.36 1.08 31.60
N TRP A 356 -5.67 2.24 31.00
CA TRP A 356 -6.70 3.14 31.48
C TRP A 356 -8.13 2.55 31.45
N VAL A 357 -8.38 1.56 30.58
CA VAL A 357 -9.66 0.83 30.52
C VAL A 357 -9.96 0.10 31.83
N LEU A 358 -8.93 -0.28 32.60
CA LEU A 358 -9.11 -0.99 33.88
C LEU A 358 -9.93 -0.18 34.88
N ILE A 359 -9.89 1.15 34.81
CA ILE A 359 -10.72 2.04 35.65
C ILE A 359 -12.20 1.83 35.31
N LEU A 360 -12.56 1.88 34.03
CA LEU A 360 -13.93 1.64 33.59
C LEU A 360 -14.38 0.23 33.94
N ASN A 361 -13.53 -0.78 33.70
CA ASN A 361 -13.83 -2.16 34.02
C ASN A 361 -14.09 -2.36 35.52
N PHE A 362 -13.33 -1.69 36.39
CA PHE A 362 -13.54 -1.72 37.83
C PHE A 362 -14.89 -1.09 38.22
N VAL A 363 -15.24 0.06 37.64
CA VAL A 363 -16.53 0.72 37.87
C VAL A 363 -17.69 -0.17 37.41
N LEU A 364 -17.61 -0.77 36.22
CA LEU A 364 -18.62 -1.69 35.70
C LEU A 364 -18.76 -2.95 36.58
N ALA A 365 -17.64 -3.49 37.04
CA ALA A 365 -17.62 -4.65 37.94
C ALA A 365 -18.23 -4.33 39.31
N ALA A 366 -17.94 -3.15 39.87
CA ALA A 366 -18.55 -2.66 41.11
C ALA A 366 -20.06 -2.45 40.95
N LEU A 367 -20.51 -1.83 39.85
CA LEU A 367 -21.93 -1.65 39.54
C LEU A 367 -22.67 -3.00 39.45
N LEU A 368 -22.09 -4.00 38.79
CA LEU A 368 -22.68 -5.34 38.75
C LEU A 368 -22.74 -5.98 40.13
N TYR A 369 -21.72 -5.79 40.96
CA TYR A 369 -21.69 -6.32 42.32
C TYR A 369 -22.81 -5.71 43.17
N PHE A 370 -22.95 -4.38 43.17
CA PHE A 370 -23.98 -3.68 43.96
C PHE A 370 -25.41 -3.89 43.43
N THR A 371 -25.61 -3.96 42.11
CA THR A 371 -26.95 -4.20 41.53
C THR A 371 -27.38 -5.66 41.64
N ALA A 372 -26.45 -6.62 41.57
CA ALA A 372 -26.72 -8.04 41.85
C ALA A 372 -27.03 -8.31 43.34
N CYS A 373 -26.76 -7.36 44.24
CA CYS A 373 -27.14 -7.47 45.65
C CYS A 373 -28.64 -7.24 45.90
N LYS A 374 -29.39 -6.71 44.92
CA LYS A 374 -30.86 -6.50 45.07
C LYS A 374 -31.72 -7.69 44.63
N GLY A 375 -31.17 -8.71 43.94
CA GLY A 375 -31.90 -9.90 43.48
C GLY A 375 -31.37 -11.19 44.10
N SER A 376 -32.25 -11.93 44.79
CA SER A 376 -31.97 -13.04 45.72
C SER A 376 -31.64 -14.42 45.10
N THR A 377 -31.04 -14.50 43.91
CA THR A 377 -30.90 -15.80 43.19
C THR A 377 -29.49 -16.20 42.76
N CYS A 378 -28.42 -15.44 43.06
CA CYS A 378 -27.04 -15.79 42.67
C CYS A 378 -26.14 -16.13 43.87
N SER A 379 -25.45 -17.28 43.81
CA SER A 379 -24.46 -17.71 44.81
C SER A 379 -23.26 -16.76 44.90
N ARG A 380 -22.67 -16.62 46.10
CA ARG A 380 -21.50 -15.74 46.37
C ARG A 380 -20.32 -16.04 45.43
N ARG A 381 -20.10 -17.31 45.10
CA ARG A 381 -19.05 -17.77 44.17
C ARG A 381 -19.32 -17.31 42.74
N GLN A 382 -20.56 -17.39 42.28
CA GLN A 382 -20.93 -16.95 40.94
C GLN A 382 -20.83 -15.42 40.79
N LYS A 383 -21.21 -14.67 41.83
CA LYS A 383 -21.01 -13.22 41.88
C LYS A 383 -19.54 -12.84 41.72
N PHE A 384 -18.66 -13.47 42.51
CA PHE A 384 -17.22 -13.24 42.42
C PHE A 384 -16.67 -13.53 41.02
N ILE A 385 -17.02 -14.68 40.43
CA ILE A 385 -16.59 -15.06 39.08
C ILE A 385 -17.05 -14.02 38.04
N THR A 386 -18.30 -13.57 38.10
CA THR A 386 -18.82 -12.56 37.14
C THR A 386 -18.14 -11.19 37.31
N THR A 387 -17.83 -10.79 38.53
CA THR A 387 -17.14 -9.51 38.81
C THR A 387 -15.71 -9.55 38.28
N VAL A 388 -14.95 -10.62 38.56
CA VAL A 388 -13.59 -10.79 38.05
C VAL A 388 -13.58 -10.89 36.51
N ALA A 389 -14.51 -11.63 35.92
CA ALA A 389 -14.60 -11.75 34.48
C ALA A 389 -14.96 -10.41 33.80
N THR A 390 -15.78 -9.57 34.44
CA THR A 390 -16.09 -8.21 33.94
C THR A 390 -14.90 -7.26 34.10
N MET A 391 -14.04 -7.47 35.10
CA MET A 391 -12.82 -6.68 35.25
C MET A 391 -11.83 -6.91 34.09
N ILE A 392 -11.82 -8.13 33.54
CA ILE A 392 -10.95 -8.52 32.42
C ILE A 392 -11.61 -8.19 31.06
N LEU A 393 -12.86 -8.61 30.87
CA LEU A 393 -13.58 -8.50 29.59
C LEU A 393 -14.37 -7.20 29.44
N GLY A 394 -14.43 -6.39 30.49
CA GLY A 394 -14.99 -5.04 30.48
C GLY A 394 -16.43 -4.97 29.98
N ILE A 395 -16.67 -3.96 29.13
CA ILE A 395 -17.96 -3.68 28.55
C ILE A 395 -18.55 -4.87 27.77
N TYR A 396 -17.70 -5.72 27.19
CA TYR A 396 -18.11 -6.87 26.38
C TYR A 396 -18.82 -7.96 27.18
N LEU A 397 -18.49 -8.12 28.46
CA LEU A 397 -19.21 -9.04 29.34
C LEU A 397 -20.32 -8.33 30.12
N PHE A 398 -20.13 -7.05 30.43
CA PHE A 398 -21.13 -6.25 31.14
C PHE A 398 -22.47 -6.17 30.39
N ILE A 399 -22.44 -5.88 29.07
CA ILE A 399 -23.67 -5.73 28.26
C ILE A 399 -24.51 -7.02 28.25
N PRO A 400 -23.98 -8.20 27.89
CA PRO A 400 -24.75 -9.45 27.91
C PRO A 400 -25.28 -9.81 29.31
N LEU A 401 -24.49 -9.57 30.37
CA LEU A 401 -24.92 -9.83 31.76
C LEU A 401 -26.08 -8.93 32.20
N LEU A 402 -26.16 -7.70 31.67
CA LEU A 402 -27.26 -6.78 31.96
C LEU A 402 -28.54 -7.17 31.21
N VAL A 403 -28.43 -7.54 29.94
CA VAL A 403 -29.57 -7.97 29.10
C VAL A 403 -30.18 -9.27 29.65
N CYS A 404 -29.35 -10.27 29.97
CA CYS A 404 -29.83 -11.56 30.49
C CYS A 404 -30.30 -11.53 31.95
N LYS A 405 -30.15 -10.42 32.69
CA LYS A 405 -30.74 -10.24 34.03
C LYS A 405 -32.17 -9.70 33.99
N ARG A 406 -32.58 -9.07 32.87
CA ARG A 406 -33.92 -8.49 32.67
C ARG A 406 -34.88 -9.41 31.90
N ALA A 407 -34.37 -10.49 31.31
CA ALA A 407 -35.13 -11.61 30.79
C ALA A 407 -35.13 -12.76 31.80
#